data_AF-A0AAV3UN19-F1
#
_entry.id   AF-A0AAV3UN19-F1
#
_cell.length_a   1.000
_cell.length_b   1.000
_cell.length_c   1.000
_cell.angle_alpha   90.00
_cell.angle_beta   90.00
_cell.angle_gamma   90.00
#
_symmetry.space_group_name_H-M   'P 1'
#
loop_
_entity.id
_entity.type
_entity.pdbx_description
1 polymer ?
#
loop_
_entity_poly.entity_id
_entity_poly.type
_entity_poly.pdbx_seq_one_letter_code
_entity_poly.pdbx_strand_id
1 'polypeptide(L)'
;MPFNTWLLKTYMDNIPTSYEEAAMMDGASSWRIVWEVILPLSKAGLVTVLVFSFLAGWTEFIVAQLLLDADKYTLPVGLYSLVGKYSTPWARFSTFALTFATPIMLVYLFAQRYIESGLSFGGMEG
;
A
#
# COMPACT_ATOMS: atom_id res chain seq x y z
N MET A 1 6.89 2.25 7.66
CA MET A 1 5.91 2.55 8.74
C MET A 1 5.73 4.05 8.98
N PRO A 2 6.77 4.88 9.26
CA PRO A 2 6.56 6.31 9.56
C PRO A 2 5.89 7.09 8.41
N PHE A 3 6.34 6.85 7.17
CA PHE A 3 5.76 7.46 5.96
C PHE A 3 4.26 7.14 5.82
N ASN A 4 3.88 5.87 5.99
CA ASN A 4 2.49 5.43 5.86
C ASN A 4 1.58 6.03 6.94
N THR A 5 2.08 6.13 8.18
CA THR A 5 1.35 6.80 9.27
C THR A 5 1.13 8.27 8.96
N TRP A 6 2.18 8.98 8.51
CA TRP A 6 2.08 10.39 8.17
C TRP A 6 1.17 10.63 6.97
N LEU A 7 1.26 9.78 5.95
CA LEU A 7 0.39 9.82 4.79
C LEU A 7 -1.08 9.66 5.18
N LEU A 8 -1.41 8.65 6.00
CA LEU A 8 -2.78 8.45 6.48
C LEU A 8 -3.28 9.65 7.28
N LYS A 9 -2.42 10.22 8.13
CA LYS A 9 -2.72 11.42 8.90
C LYS A 9 -3.07 12.59 7.97
N THR A 10 -2.33 12.82 6.88
CA THR A 10 -2.66 13.87 5.91
C THR A 10 -4.07 13.71 5.33
N TYR A 11 -4.50 12.48 5.02
CA TYR A 11 -5.87 12.24 4.56
C TYR A 11 -6.92 12.53 5.63
N MET A 12 -6.65 12.12 6.88
CA MET A 12 -7.56 12.35 8.00
C MET A 12 -7.66 13.83 8.36
N ASP A 13 -6.53 14.56 8.36
CA ASP A 13 -6.47 16.00 8.66
C ASP A 13 -7.22 16.86 7.62
N ASN A 14 -7.41 16.35 6.40
CA ASN A 14 -8.17 17.02 5.34
C ASN A 14 -9.70 16.86 5.50
N ILE A 15 -10.17 16.03 6.44
CA ILE A 15 -11.60 15.87 6.71
C ILE A 15 -12.08 17.07 7.54
N PRO A 16 -13.08 17.84 7.08
CA PRO A 16 -13.62 18.96 7.84
C PRO A 16 -14.16 18.54 9.20
N THR A 17 -13.82 19.29 10.25
CA THR A 17 -14.28 19.01 11.63
C THR A 17 -15.81 19.05 11.79
N SER A 18 -16.51 19.73 10.87
CA SER A 18 -17.98 19.79 10.84
C SER A 18 -18.65 18.42 10.73
N TYR A 19 -18.00 17.43 10.10
CA TYR A 19 -18.51 16.06 10.05
C TYR A 19 -18.50 15.39 11.43
N GLU A 20 -17.45 15.62 12.22
CA GLU A 20 -17.36 15.10 13.59
C GLU A 20 -18.34 15.83 14.51
N GLU A 21 -18.45 17.15 14.40
CA GLU A 21 -19.40 17.97 15.16
C GLU A 21 -20.85 17.57 14.90
N ALA A 22 -21.22 17.35 13.64
CA ALA A 22 -22.56 16.88 13.29
C ALA A 22 -22.86 15.51 13.92
N ALA A 23 -21.92 14.55 13.84
CA ALA A 23 -22.10 13.24 14.45
C ALA A 23 -22.19 13.30 15.99
N MET A 24 -21.46 14.22 16.64
CA MET A 24 -21.59 14.47 18.08
C MET A 24 -22.96 15.04 18.43
N MET A 25 -23.51 15.96 17.62
CA MET A 25 -24.85 16.50 17.80
C MET A 25 -25.94 15.42 17.66
N ASP A 26 -25.71 14.43 16.79
CA ASP A 26 -26.55 13.24 16.64
C ASP A 26 -26.38 12.21 17.78
N GLY A 27 -25.56 12.51 18.79
CA GLY A 27 -25.33 11.65 19.96
C GLY A 27 -24.39 10.46 19.71
N ALA A 28 -23.58 10.51 18.64
CA ALA A 28 -22.57 9.48 18.39
C ALA A 28 -21.44 9.54 19.43
N SER A 29 -21.02 8.39 19.94
CA SER A 29 -19.82 8.29 20.78
C SER A 29 -18.55 8.46 19.94
N SER A 30 -17.44 8.87 20.56
CA SER A 30 -16.17 9.09 19.85
C SER A 30 -15.70 7.85 19.06
N TRP A 31 -15.94 6.64 19.58
CA TRP A 31 -15.64 5.40 18.86
C TRP A 31 -16.50 5.24 17.61
N ARG A 32 -17.78 5.58 17.69
CA ARG A 32 -18.70 5.53 16.56
C ARG A 32 -18.30 6.52 15.46
N ILE A 33 -17.87 7.73 15.85
CA ILE A 33 -17.38 8.74 14.91
C ILE A 33 -16.17 8.22 14.13
N VAL A 34 -15.20 7.58 14.80
CA VAL A 34 -14.02 7.01 14.13
C VAL A 34 -14.42 5.96 13.08
N TRP A 35 -15.29 5.02 13.44
CA TRP A 35 -15.65 3.90 12.55
C TRP A 35 -16.66 4.24 11.47
N GLU A 36 -17.65 5.08 11.77
CA GLU A 36 -18.76 5.38 10.86
C GLU A 36 -18.55 6.68 10.06
N VAL A 37 -17.67 7.58 10.49
CA VAL A 37 -17.42 8.86 9.82
C VAL A 37 -15.99 8.95 9.30
N ILE A 38 -14.98 8.92 10.18
CA ILE A 38 -13.59 9.19 9.79
C ILE A 38 -13.03 8.09 8.87
N LEU A 39 -13.18 6.82 9.24
CA LEU A 39 -12.67 5.69 8.47
C LEU A 39 -13.21 5.61 7.03
N PRO A 40 -14.54 5.69 6.79
CA PRO A 40 -15.08 5.64 5.43
C PRO A 40 -14.70 6.87 4.59
N LEU A 41 -14.61 8.06 5.20
CA LEU A 41 -14.13 9.26 4.51
C LEU A 41 -12.63 9.18 4.18
N SER A 42 -11.84 8.51 5.02
CA SER A 42 -10.41 8.25 4.82
C SER A 42 -10.12 7.09 3.86
N LYS A 43 -11.13 6.51 3.19
CA LYS A 43 -10.98 5.30 2.36
C LYS A 43 -9.91 5.43 1.28
N ALA A 44 -9.82 6.58 0.61
CA ALA A 44 -8.78 6.83 -0.39
C ALA A 44 -7.37 6.77 0.24
N GLY A 45 -7.19 7.35 1.42
CA GLY A 45 -5.95 7.29 2.19
C GLY A 45 -5.59 5.88 2.64
N LEU A 46 -6.56 5.12 3.13
CA LEU A 46 -6.37 3.72 3.53
C LEU A 46 -5.93 2.84 2.38
N VAL A 47 -6.56 2.96 1.21
CA VAL A 47 -6.17 2.21 0.00
C VAL A 47 -4.76 2.58 -0.42
N THR A 48 -4.43 3.88 -0.41
CA THR A 48 -3.09 4.37 -0.78
C THR A 48 -2.02 3.80 0.15
N VAL A 49 -2.25 3.84 1.47
CA VAL A 49 -1.34 3.26 2.47
C VAL A 49 -1.19 1.75 2.30
N LEU A 50 -2.27 1.04 2.00
CA LEU A 50 -2.24 -0.40 1.73
C LEU A 50 -1.36 -0.71 0.53
N VAL A 51 -1.47 0.07 -0.55
CA VAL A 51 -0.64 -0.09 -1.76
C VAL A 51 0.84 0.11 -1.44
N PHE A 52 1.20 1.21 -0.76
CA PHE A 52 2.60 1.44 -0.40
C PHE A 52 3.14 0.37 0.55
N SER A 53 2.33 -0.09 1.51
CA SER A 53 2.71 -1.18 2.43
C SER A 53 2.92 -2.50 1.67
N PHE A 54 2.01 -2.82 0.75
CA PHE A 54 2.10 -4.00 -0.11
C PHE A 54 3.36 -3.95 -0.95
N LEU A 55 3.61 -2.84 -1.66
CA LEU A 55 4.80 -2.67 -2.49
C LEU A 55 6.09 -2.84 -1.66
N ALA A 56 6.17 -2.16 -0.53
CA ALA A 56 7.34 -2.23 0.35
C ALA A 56 7.64 -3.66 0.82
N GLY A 57 6.62 -4.43 1.19
CA GLY A 57 6.77 -5.83 1.60
C GLY A 57 6.99 -6.79 0.43
N TRP A 58 6.33 -6.57 -0.70
CA TRP A 58 6.39 -7.43 -1.88
C TRP A 58 7.75 -7.34 -2.59
N THR A 59 8.35 -6.15 -2.62
CA THR A 59 9.68 -5.93 -3.19
C THR A 59 10.80 -6.04 -2.16
N GLU A 60 10.49 -6.40 -0.91
CA GLU A 60 11.49 -6.57 0.13
C GLU A 60 12.45 -7.72 -0.25
N PHE A 61 13.74 -7.39 -0.28
CA PHE A 61 14.79 -8.32 -0.68
C PHE A 61 15.87 -8.47 0.38
N ILE A 62 16.28 -7.38 1.03
CA ILE A 62 17.50 -7.34 1.85
C ILE A 62 17.31 -8.17 3.12
N VAL A 63 16.21 -7.96 3.83
CA VAL A 63 15.90 -8.67 5.08
C VAL A 63 15.62 -10.12 4.78
N ALA A 64 14.84 -10.41 3.74
CA ALA A 64 14.57 -11.77 3.27
C ALA A 64 15.85 -12.53 2.91
N GLN A 65 16.76 -11.93 2.14
CA GLN A 65 18.04 -12.53 1.74
C GLN A 65 18.96 -12.81 2.94
N LEU A 66 18.91 -11.94 3.96
CA LEU A 66 19.78 -12.04 5.13
C LEU A 66 19.29 -13.08 6.15
N LEU A 67 17.96 -13.18 6.33
CA LEU A 67 17.37 -13.95 7.43
C LEU A 67 16.78 -15.30 7.02
N LEU A 68 16.44 -15.49 5.74
CA LEU A 68 15.77 -16.71 5.28
C LEU A 68 16.77 -17.72 4.74
N ASP A 69 16.44 -18.99 4.95
CA ASP A 69 17.10 -20.13 4.32
C ASP A 69 16.53 -20.37 2.90
N ALA A 70 17.26 -21.12 2.08
CA ALA A 70 16.95 -21.31 0.66
C ALA A 70 15.58 -21.96 0.39
N ASP A 71 15.05 -22.75 1.31
CA ASP A 71 13.72 -23.36 1.23
C ASP A 71 12.57 -22.39 1.56
N LYS A 72 12.90 -21.21 2.10
CA LYS A 72 11.94 -20.18 2.53
C LYS A 72 12.09 -18.86 1.78
N TYR A 73 12.88 -18.84 0.71
CA TYR A 73 13.09 -17.63 -0.07
C TYR A 73 11.80 -17.03 -0.60
N THR A 74 11.67 -15.72 -0.41
CA THR A 74 10.62 -14.92 -1.04
C THR A 74 10.86 -14.85 -2.55
N LEU A 75 9.82 -14.51 -3.32
CA LEU A 75 9.92 -14.39 -4.77
C LEU A 75 11.06 -13.48 -5.25
N PRO A 76 11.32 -12.28 -4.67
CA PRO A 76 12.47 -11.46 -5.03
C PRO A 76 13.82 -12.19 -4.87
N VAL A 77 13.98 -12.89 -3.75
CA VAL A 77 15.21 -13.63 -3.43
C VAL A 77 15.38 -14.83 -4.36
N GLY A 78 14.30 -15.60 -4.58
CA GLY A 78 14.28 -16.71 -5.51
C GLY A 78 14.58 -16.28 -6.96
N LEU A 79 14.10 -15.11 -7.38
CA LEU A 79 14.41 -14.57 -8.71
C LEU A 79 15.89 -14.21 -8.84
N TYR A 80 16.47 -13.61 -7.79
CA TYR A 80 17.90 -13.29 -7.76
C TYR A 80 18.78 -14.55 -7.79
N SER A 81 18.38 -15.63 -7.13
CA SER A 81 19.13 -16.89 -7.12
C SER A 81 19.22 -17.58 -8.49
N LEU A 82 18.31 -17.25 -9.42
CA LEU A 82 18.38 -17.72 -10.81
C LEU A 82 19.50 -17.05 -11.62
N VAL A 83 20.03 -15.91 -11.16
CA VAL A 83 21.13 -15.20 -11.80
C VAL A 83 22.45 -15.90 -11.43
N GLY A 84 22.78 -16.95 -12.18
CA GLY A 84 24.01 -17.70 -12.01
C GLY A 84 25.26 -16.97 -12.52
N LYS A 85 26.41 -17.22 -11.87
CA LYS A 85 27.72 -16.64 -12.21
C LYS A 85 28.23 -17.03 -13.61
N TYR A 86 27.79 -18.17 -14.15
CA TYR A 86 28.28 -18.73 -15.42
C TYR A 86 27.19 -18.86 -16.49
N SER A 87 25.93 -19.02 -16.09
CA SER A 87 24.79 -19.10 -17.02
C SER A 87 23.51 -18.75 -16.28
N THR A 88 22.67 -17.93 -16.92
CA THR A 88 21.33 -17.57 -16.41
C THR A 88 20.28 -18.23 -17.31
N PRO A 89 19.37 -19.06 -16.76
CA PRO A 89 18.28 -19.64 -17.54
C PRO A 89 17.20 -18.59 -17.82
N TRP A 90 17.41 -17.77 -18.84
CA TRP A 90 16.56 -16.61 -19.19
C TRP A 90 15.07 -16.94 -19.31
N ALA A 91 14.72 -18.07 -19.93
CA ALA A 91 13.31 -18.48 -20.04
C ALA A 91 12.65 -18.68 -18.67
N ARG A 92 13.36 -19.30 -17.72
CA ARG A 92 12.86 -19.50 -16.35
C ARG A 92 12.83 -18.15 -15.62
N PHE A 93 13.89 -17.37 -15.69
CA PHE A 93 13.96 -16.04 -15.08
C PHE A 93 12.78 -15.15 -15.51
N SER A 94 12.52 -15.04 -16.83
CA SER A 94 11.42 -14.24 -17.36
C SER A 94 10.05 -14.71 -16.88
N THR A 95 9.83 -16.03 -16.78
CA THR A 95 8.57 -16.59 -16.27
C THR A 95 8.32 -16.18 -14.82
N PHE A 96 9.33 -16.31 -13.96
CA PHE A 96 9.24 -15.85 -12.57
C PHE A 96 9.11 -14.34 -12.46
N ALA A 97 9.81 -13.55 -13.28
CA ALA A 97 9.73 -12.10 -13.30
C ALA A 97 8.32 -11.60 -13.68
N LEU A 98 7.68 -12.21 -14.69
CA LEU A 98 6.30 -11.90 -15.06
C LEU A 98 5.32 -12.27 -13.94
N THR A 99 5.54 -13.39 -13.28
CA THR A 99 4.72 -13.84 -12.14
C THR A 99 4.85 -12.86 -10.98
N PHE A 100 6.07 -12.38 -10.70
CA PHE A 100 6.35 -11.37 -9.69
C PHE A 100 5.70 -10.01 -10.00
N ALA A 101 5.69 -9.59 -11.27
CA ALA A 101 5.10 -8.32 -11.70
C ALA A 101 3.56 -8.34 -11.70
N THR A 102 2.94 -9.50 -11.93
CA THR A 102 1.48 -9.66 -12.03
C THR A 102 0.69 -9.08 -10.83
N PRO A 103 0.98 -9.43 -9.57
CA PRO A 103 0.24 -8.90 -8.43
C PRO A 103 0.45 -7.40 -8.23
N ILE A 104 1.64 -6.88 -8.55
CA ILE A 104 1.91 -5.42 -8.53
C ILE A 104 0.98 -4.72 -9.52
N MET A 105 0.86 -5.23 -10.74
CA MET A 105 -0.05 -4.67 -11.75
C MET A 105 -1.50 -4.72 -11.28
N LEU A 106 -1.94 -5.83 -10.70
CA LEU A 106 -3.32 -5.95 -10.18
C LEU A 106 -3.59 -4.92 -9.08
N VAL A 107 -2.69 -4.80 -8.10
CA VAL A 107 -2.83 -3.80 -7.02
C VAL A 107 -2.90 -2.39 -7.60
N TYR A 108 -2.04 -2.06 -8.56
CA TYR A 108 -2.08 -0.77 -9.24
C TYR A 108 -3.42 -0.50 -9.94
N LEU A 109 -3.93 -1.47 -10.71
CA LEU A 109 -5.21 -1.33 -11.42
C LEU A 109 -6.41 -1.09 -10.47
N PHE A 110 -6.40 -1.72 -9.29
CA PHE A 110 -7.43 -1.47 -8.28
C PHE A 110 -7.25 -0.14 -7.54
N ALA A 111 -6.00 0.30 -7.40
CA ALA A 111 -5.63 1.49 -6.64
C ALA A 111 -5.71 2.79 -7.43
N GLN A 112 -5.53 2.77 -8.77
CA GLN A 112 -5.41 3.96 -9.62
C GLN A 112 -6.49 5.02 -9.33
N ARG A 113 -7.77 4.61 -9.24
CA ARG A 113 -8.89 5.51 -8.96
C ARG A 113 -8.82 6.19 -7.57
N TYR A 114 -8.25 5.50 -6.59
CA TYR A 114 -8.13 6.02 -5.23
C TYR A 114 -6.93 6.95 -5.09
N ILE A 115 -5.83 6.64 -5.79
CA ILE A 115 -4.63 7.49 -5.85
C ILE A 115 -4.95 8.80 -6.55
N GLU A 116 -5.67 8.77 -7.68
CA GLU A 116 -6.13 9.97 -8.40
C GLU A 116 -7.05 10.84 -7.53
N SER A 117 -8.04 10.23 -6.86
CA SER A 117 -8.92 10.97 -5.95
C SER A 117 -8.16 11.58 -4.77
N GLY A 118 -7.14 10.89 -4.26
CA GLY A 118 -6.41 11.31 -3.08
C GLY A 118 -5.40 12.42 -3.32
N LEU A 119 -4.81 12.47 -4.53
CA LEU A 119 -3.99 13.61 -4.96
C LEU A 119 -4.84 14.88 -5.15
N SER A 120 -6.11 14.75 -5.55
CA SER A 120 -7.04 15.87 -5.71
C SER A 120 -7.48 16.49 -4.38
N PHE A 121 -7.52 15.74 -3.27
CA PHE A 121 -7.83 16.30 -1.94
C PHE A 121 -6.61 16.92 -1.26
N GLY A 122 -5.38 16.51 -1.63
CA GLY A 122 -4.13 17.04 -1.07
C GLY A 122 -3.56 18.25 -1.81
N GLY A 123 -4.08 18.56 -3.00
CA GLY A 123 -3.77 19.76 -3.77
C GLY A 123 -5.03 20.60 -3.91
N MET A 124 -5.05 21.74 -3.23
CA MET A 124 -6.04 22.81 -3.38
C MET A 124 -6.63 22.85 -4.79
N GLU A 125 -7.94 22.61 -4.92
CA GLU A 125 -8.70 23.29 -5.95
C GLU A 125 -8.62 24.78 -5.63
N GLY A 126 -8.00 25.53 -6.55
CA GLY A 126 -8.45 26.90 -6.80
C GLY A 126 -9.82 26.90 -7.46
#